data_AF-G8F5L1-F1
#
_entry.id   AF-G8F5L1-F1
#
_cell.length_a   1.000
_cell.length_b   1.000
_cell.length_c   1.000
_cell.angle_alpha   90.00
_cell.angle_beta   90.00
_cell.angle_gamma   90.00
#
_symmetry.space_group_name_H-M   'P 1'
#
loop_
_entity.id
_entity.type
_entity.pdbx_description
1 polymer ?
#
loop_
_entity_poly.entity_id
_entity_poly.type
_entity_poly.pdbx_seq_one_letter_code
_entity_poly.pdbx_strand_id
1 'polypeptide(L)'
;QEENRQILARQKSNSQSDSHDEEVSPTPPNPVVKARRRRGGVSAEVYTEEDAVSYVRKVIPKDYKTMTALAKAISKNVLFAHLDDNERR
;
A
#
# COMPACT_ATOMS: atom_id res chain seq x y z
N GLN A 1 17.66 -50.26 42.64
CA GLN A 1 17.77 -48.91 42.04
C GLN A 1 19.11 -48.70 41.28
N GLU A 2 19.72 -49.76 40.74
CA GLU A 2 21.00 -49.68 40.00
C GLU A 2 20.79 -49.61 38.47
N GLU A 3 19.67 -50.16 37.99
CA GLU A 3 19.38 -50.32 36.56
C GLU A 3 19.10 -48.99 35.84
N ASN A 4 18.50 -48.03 36.55
CA ASN A 4 18.25 -46.68 36.03
C ASN A 4 19.54 -45.87 35.80
N ARG A 5 20.63 -46.21 36.50
CA ARG A 5 21.92 -45.51 36.34
C ARG A 5 22.61 -45.89 35.03
N GLN A 6 22.46 -47.14 34.58
CA GLN A 6 23.08 -47.62 33.34
C GLN A 6 22.41 -47.07 32.07
N ILE A 7 21.09 -46.83 32.12
CA ILE A 7 20.33 -46.24 31.00
C ILE A 7 20.73 -44.77 30.79
N LEU A 8 20.93 -44.02 31.87
CA LEU A 8 21.32 -42.61 31.79
C LEU A 8 22.77 -42.42 31.28
N ALA A 9 23.65 -43.38 31.54
CA ALA A 9 25.03 -43.34 31.05
C ALA A 9 25.13 -43.57 29.53
N ARG A 10 24.30 -44.46 28.97
CA ARG A 10 24.22 -44.69 27.52
C ARG A 10 23.60 -43.53 26.75
N GLN A 11 22.69 -42.76 27.38
CA GLN A 11 22.14 -41.56 26.76
C GLN A 11 23.14 -40.39 26.67
N LYS A 12 24.22 -40.40 27.47
CA LYS A 12 25.27 -39.36 27.44
C LYS A 12 26.39 -39.61 26.43
N SER A 13 26.39 -40.74 25.72
CA SER A 13 27.45 -41.11 24.77
C SER A 13 27.07 -41.00 23.29
N ASN A 14 25.89 -40.47 22.93
CA ASN A 14 25.62 -40.03 21.55
C ASN A 14 26.12 -38.59 21.35
N SER A 15 27.42 -38.44 21.59
CA SER A 15 28.24 -37.38 21.03
C SER A 15 28.28 -37.56 19.52
N GLN A 16 27.26 -37.06 18.81
CA GLN A 16 27.46 -36.56 17.47
C GLN A 16 27.85 -35.10 17.63
N SER A 17 29.15 -34.86 17.68
CA SER A 17 29.74 -33.59 17.30
C SER A 17 29.35 -33.33 15.85
N ASP A 18 28.20 -32.69 15.66
CA ASP A 18 27.88 -32.05 14.40
C ASP A 18 28.74 -30.78 14.36
N SER A 19 29.88 -30.91 13.70
CA SER A 19 30.70 -29.79 13.25
C SER A 19 29.95 -29.06 12.14
N HIS A 20 28.77 -28.52 12.44
CA HIS A 20 28.14 -27.54 11.59
C HIS A 20 28.85 -26.24 11.89
N ASP A 21 29.76 -25.87 10.97
CA ASP A 21 30.27 -24.51 10.85
C ASP A 21 29.03 -23.64 10.57
N GLU A 22 28.31 -23.26 11.64
CA GLU A 22 27.27 -22.26 11.62
C GLU A 22 27.97 -20.97 11.21
N GLU A 23 28.10 -20.79 9.90
CA GLU A 23 28.46 -19.52 9.30
C GLU A 23 27.33 -18.54 9.68
N VAL A 24 27.44 -17.94 10.87
CA VAL A 24 26.55 -16.90 11.35
C VAL A 24 26.78 -15.72 10.42
N SER A 25 26.01 -15.70 9.34
CA SER A 25 25.90 -14.53 8.47
C SER A 25 25.60 -13.33 9.37
N PRO A 26 26.46 -12.29 9.40
CA PRO A 26 26.21 -11.13 10.24
C PRO A 26 24.87 -10.55 9.81
N THR A 27 23.87 -10.62 10.71
CA THR A 27 22.54 -10.11 10.42
C THR A 27 22.70 -8.63 10.09
N PRO A 28 22.29 -8.19 8.88
CA PRO A 28 22.47 -6.81 8.49
C PRO A 28 21.78 -5.91 9.52
N PRO A 29 22.38 -4.77 9.89
CA PRO A 29 21.78 -3.88 10.87
C PRO A 29 20.41 -3.44 10.33
N ASN A 30 19.33 -3.97 10.94
CA ASN A 30 17.97 -3.62 10.55
C ASN A 30 17.80 -2.11 10.77
N PRO A 31 17.57 -1.31 9.71
CA PRO A 31 17.32 0.11 9.89
C PRO A 31 16.10 0.24 10.78
N VAL A 32 16.19 1.11 11.79
CA VAL A 32 15.14 1.32 12.78
C VAL A 32 13.82 1.59 12.04
N VAL A 33 12.94 0.60 11.98
CA VAL A 33 11.69 0.69 11.23
C VAL A 33 10.82 1.69 11.97
N LYS A 34 10.75 2.92 11.48
CA LYS A 34 9.81 3.92 12.01
C LYS A 34 8.42 3.32 11.91
N ALA A 35 7.78 3.11 13.05
CA ALA A 35 6.43 2.58 13.12
C ALA A 35 5.50 3.42 12.22
N ARG A 36 4.69 2.74 11.39
CA ARG A 36 3.79 3.42 10.46
C ARG A 36 2.83 4.33 11.23
N ARG A 37 2.81 5.62 10.89
CA ARG A 37 1.89 6.59 11.53
C ARG A 37 0.46 6.31 11.09
N ARG A 38 -0.51 6.40 12.02
CA ARG A 38 -1.93 6.39 11.70
C ARG A 38 -2.27 7.61 10.82
N ARG A 39 -3.06 7.41 9.77
CA ARG A 39 -3.52 8.48 8.88
C ARG A 39 -4.89 8.98 9.34
N GLY A 40 -5.12 10.29 9.35
CA GLY A 40 -6.44 10.89 9.56
C GLY A 40 -7.27 10.84 8.27
N GLY A 41 -8.60 10.86 8.41
CA GLY A 41 -9.53 11.01 7.28
C GLY A 41 -9.67 12.47 6.82
N VAL A 42 -10.21 12.66 5.62
CA VAL A 42 -10.55 13.97 5.04
C VAL A 42 -12.01 13.95 4.63
N SER A 43 -12.74 15.05 4.86
CA SER A 43 -14.13 15.22 4.43
C SER A 43 -14.26 16.48 3.59
N ALA A 44 -15.07 16.40 2.54
CA ALA A 44 -15.54 17.55 1.79
C ALA A 44 -16.85 18.09 2.40
N GLU A 45 -17.39 19.16 1.82
CA GLU A 45 -18.71 19.68 2.13
C GLU A 45 -19.83 18.74 1.66
N VAL A 46 -21.02 18.93 2.24
CA VAL A 46 -22.22 18.17 1.87
C VAL A 46 -22.91 18.91 0.73
N TYR A 47 -23.14 18.24 -0.39
CA TYR A 47 -23.99 18.73 -1.47
C TYR A 47 -25.43 18.26 -1.25
N THR A 48 -26.36 19.20 -1.31
CA THR A 48 -27.80 18.95 -1.29
C THR A 48 -28.38 18.89 -2.70
N GLU A 49 -29.61 18.40 -2.85
CA GLU A 49 -30.27 18.36 -4.17
C GLU A 49 -30.52 19.78 -4.70
N GLU A 50 -30.79 20.71 -3.78
CA GLU A 50 -30.97 22.13 -4.07
C GLU A 50 -29.70 22.76 -4.65
N ASP A 51 -28.51 22.37 -4.17
CA ASP A 51 -27.23 22.86 -4.68
C ASP A 51 -27.01 22.43 -6.15
N ALA A 52 -27.36 21.19 -6.47
CA ALA A 52 -27.21 20.65 -7.83
C ALA A 52 -28.16 21.34 -8.81
N VAL A 53 -29.43 21.54 -8.42
CA VAL A 53 -30.46 22.16 -9.28
C VAL A 53 -30.23 23.66 -9.44
N SER A 54 -29.76 24.35 -8.39
CA SER A 54 -29.49 25.79 -8.43
C SER A 54 -28.18 26.16 -9.14
N TYR A 55 -27.33 25.18 -9.46
CA TYR A 55 -26.05 25.41 -10.12
C TYR A 55 -26.21 25.93 -11.56
N VAL A 56 -25.73 27.15 -11.82
CA VAL A 56 -25.63 27.70 -13.18
C VAL A 56 -24.26 27.37 -13.77
N ARG A 57 -24.25 26.46 -14.75
CA ARG A 57 -23.02 26.04 -15.44
C ARG A 57 -22.35 27.21 -16.17
N LYS A 58 -21.10 27.49 -15.80
CA LYS A 58 -20.30 28.54 -16.44
C LYS A 58 -19.80 28.07 -17.80
N VAL A 59 -20.13 28.80 -18.87
CA VAL A 59 -19.63 28.54 -20.22
C VAL A 59 -18.58 29.59 -20.56
N ILE A 60 -17.35 29.12 -20.81
CA ILE A 60 -16.25 29.96 -21.29
C ILE A 60 -15.89 29.49 -22.70
N PRO A 61 -15.99 30.34 -23.73
CA PRO A 61 -15.74 29.93 -25.09
C PRO A 61 -14.28 29.47 -25.26
N LYS A 62 -14.11 28.31 -25.89
CA LYS A 62 -12.85 27.71 -26.29
C LYS A 62 -12.93 27.30 -27.75
N ASP A 63 -11.85 27.48 -28.49
CA ASP A 63 -11.74 26.98 -29.84
C ASP A 63 -11.50 25.46 -29.84
N TYR A 64 -11.72 24.86 -30.99
CA TYR A 64 -11.61 23.41 -31.16
C TYR A 64 -10.20 22.87 -30.85
N LYS A 65 -9.14 23.64 -31.17
CA LYS A 65 -7.76 23.20 -30.91
C LYS A 65 -7.51 23.12 -29.42
N THR A 66 -7.95 24.12 -28.65
CA THR A 66 -7.84 24.10 -27.19
C THR A 66 -8.68 23.00 -26.56
N MET A 67 -9.93 22.79 -26.99
CA MET A 67 -10.77 21.71 -26.47
C MET A 67 -10.15 20.32 -26.69
N THR A 68 -9.59 20.09 -27.88
CA THR A 68 -8.90 18.83 -28.21
C THR A 68 -7.66 18.63 -27.35
N ALA A 69 -6.86 19.68 -27.15
CA ALA A 69 -5.67 19.61 -26.30
C ALA A 69 -6.02 19.29 -24.83
N LEU A 70 -7.07 19.92 -24.30
CA LEU A 70 -7.56 19.66 -22.94
C LEU A 70 -8.05 18.22 -22.79
N ALA A 71 -8.89 17.74 -23.71
CA ALA A 71 -9.38 16.36 -23.70
C ALA A 71 -8.22 15.35 -23.70
N LYS A 72 -7.19 15.59 -24.52
CA LYS A 72 -5.98 14.75 -24.55
C LYS A 72 -5.24 14.79 -23.21
N ALA A 73 -5.06 15.97 -22.62
CA ALA A 73 -4.31 16.14 -21.38
C ALA A 73 -4.95 15.40 -20.19
N ILE A 74 -6.29 15.35 -20.12
CA ILE A 74 -7.02 14.72 -19.00
C ILE A 74 -7.47 13.27 -19.28
N SER A 75 -7.26 12.75 -20.48
CA SER A 75 -7.75 11.43 -20.92
C SER A 75 -7.36 10.24 -20.03
N LYS A 76 -6.22 10.32 -19.33
CA LYS A 76 -5.74 9.27 -18.40
C LYS A 76 -5.96 9.62 -16.93
N ASN A 77 -6.53 10.78 -16.62
CA ASN A 77 -6.80 11.18 -15.26
C ASN A 77 -8.07 10.47 -14.76
N VAL A 78 -7.97 9.79 -13.61
CA VAL A 78 -9.07 8.99 -13.04
C VAL A 78 -10.34 9.80 -12.79
N LEU A 79 -10.23 11.10 -12.49
CA LEU A 79 -11.37 11.97 -12.25
C LEU A 79 -12.13 12.33 -13.53
N PHE A 80 -11.57 12.06 -14.72
CA PHE A 80 -12.17 12.41 -16.02
C PHE A 80 -12.38 11.19 -16.94
N ALA A 81 -11.75 10.05 -16.64
CA ALA A 81 -11.75 8.85 -17.47
C ALA A 81 -13.14 8.21 -17.64
N HIS A 82 -14.05 8.44 -16.69
CA HIS A 82 -15.36 7.80 -16.63
C HIS A 82 -16.53 8.73 -16.92
N LEU A 83 -16.25 10.00 -17.24
CA LEU A 83 -17.29 10.93 -17.66
C LEU A 83 -17.82 10.54 -19.04
N ASP A 84 -19.03 10.95 -19.37
CA ASP A 84 -19.52 10.91 -20.76
C ASP A 84 -19.09 12.16 -21.55
N ASP A 85 -19.48 12.24 -22.82
CA ASP A 85 -19.10 13.36 -23.68
C ASP A 85 -19.84 14.67 -23.35
N ASN A 86 -21.01 14.60 -22.69
CA ASN A 86 -21.76 15.79 -22.26
C ASN A 86 -21.17 16.37 -20.97
N GLU A 87 -20.79 15.51 -20.03
CA GLU A 87 -20.13 15.88 -18.77
C GLU A 87 -18.72 16.44 -19.00
N ARG A 88 -18.05 16.03 -20.07
CA ARG A 88 -16.71 16.53 -20.45
C ARG A 88 -16.70 17.90 -21.13
N ARG A 89 -17.84 18.40 -21.63
CA ARG A 89 -17.91 19.56 -22.54
C ARG A 89 -18.54 20.82 -21.94
#